data_AF-A0A7C1LIP8-F1
#
_entry.id   AF-A0A7C1LIP8-F1
#
_cell.length_a   1.000
_cell.length_b   1.000
_cell.length_c   1.000
_cell.angle_alpha   90.00
_cell.angle_beta   90.00
_cell.angle_gamma   90.00
#
_symmetry.space_group_name_H-M   'P 1'
#
loop_
_entity.id
_entity.type
_entity.pdbx_description
1 polymer ?
#
loop_
_entity_poly.entity_id
_entity_poly.type
_entity_poly.pdbx_seq_one_letter_code
_entity_poly.pdbx_strand_id
1 'polypeptide(L)'
;MNKVEINQGEIKVKFNEPTSGKVSFEELGIKNEGIDVEGGLLRLVFDLEGIGEHDYYQVPTIEVFYEENMSETHWICEFNGKTILDKLDHHGHSTILLLNRNILSELEQHHENVLIVHAEFPEPAKLNLKESSVHLFK
;
A
#
# COMPACT_ATOMS: atom_id res chain seq x y z
N MET A 1 4.47 17.14 -4.31
CA MET A 1 3.34 17.06 -3.35
C MET A 1 2.34 16.06 -3.89
N ASN A 2 2.25 14.87 -3.29
CA ASN A 2 1.47 13.74 -3.81
C ASN A 2 -0.02 14.07 -3.91
N LYS A 3 -0.70 13.47 -4.90
CA LYS A 3 -2.15 13.65 -5.09
C LYS A 3 -2.86 12.44 -4.51
N VAL A 4 -3.78 12.67 -3.58
CA VAL A 4 -4.58 11.61 -2.95
C VAL A 4 -6.04 11.76 -3.38
N GLU A 5 -6.64 10.66 -3.83
CA GLU A 5 -8.06 10.52 -4.15
C GLU A 5 -8.65 9.43 -3.25
N ILE A 6 -9.72 9.75 -2.52
CA ILE A 6 -10.38 8.83 -1.58
C ILE A 6 -11.78 8.56 -2.09
N ASN A 7 -12.09 7.28 -2.31
CA ASN A 7 -13.41 6.76 -2.64
C ASN A 7 -13.81 5.73 -1.56
N GLN A 8 -15.08 5.32 -1.51
CA GLN A 8 -15.51 4.30 -0.54
C GLN A 8 -14.71 3.00 -0.72
N GLY A 9 -13.90 2.65 0.29
CA GLY A 9 -13.03 1.47 0.29
C GLY A 9 -11.78 1.56 -0.59
N GLU A 10 -11.52 2.71 -1.24
CA GLU A 10 -10.33 2.89 -2.10
C GLU A 10 -9.58 4.19 -1.76
N ILE A 11 -8.28 4.06 -1.54
CA ILE A 11 -7.35 5.18 -1.36
C ILE A 11 -6.32 5.13 -2.47
N LYS A 12 -6.33 6.12 -3.35
CA LYS A 12 -5.36 6.26 -4.42
C LYS A 12 -4.37 7.36 -4.11
N VAL A 13 -3.07 7.04 -4.16
CA VAL A 13 -1.95 7.95 -3.98
C VAL A 13 -1.13 7.99 -5.26
N LYS A 14 -1.04 9.16 -5.89
CA LYS A 14 -0.13 9.40 -7.03
C LYS A 14 1.16 10.02 -6.54
N PHE A 15 2.26 9.31 -6.76
CA PHE A 15 3.61 9.82 -6.53
C PHE A 15 3.99 10.77 -7.66
N ASN A 16 4.71 11.85 -7.32
CA ASN A 16 5.29 12.72 -8.35
C ASN A 16 6.80 12.50 -8.53
N GLU A 17 7.45 11.94 -7.51
CA GLU A 17 8.88 11.65 -7.48
C GLU A 17 9.13 10.45 -6.56
N PRO A 18 10.22 9.70 -6.74
CA PRO A 18 10.60 8.63 -5.84
C PRO A 18 10.94 9.26 -4.49
N THR A 19 10.29 8.79 -3.43
CA THR A 19 10.56 9.26 -2.08
C THR A 19 11.44 8.25 -1.36
N SER A 20 12.65 8.67 -1.01
CA SER A 20 13.61 7.84 -0.29
C SER A 20 13.19 7.63 1.17
N GLY A 21 13.49 6.44 1.70
CA GLY A 21 13.21 6.10 3.09
C GLY A 21 11.77 5.68 3.36
N LYS A 22 11.44 5.55 4.65
CA LYS A 22 10.12 5.16 5.12
C LYS A 22 9.22 6.39 5.19
N VAL A 23 8.08 6.34 4.52
CA VAL A 23 7.11 7.44 4.44
C VAL A 23 5.77 6.96 4.97
N SER A 24 5.23 7.65 5.97
CA SER A 24 3.92 7.33 6.53
C SER A 24 2.77 7.66 5.58
N PHE A 25 1.61 7.04 5.78
CA PHE A 25 0.40 7.34 5.01
C PHE A 25 -0.04 8.79 5.23
N GLU A 26 0.15 9.33 6.44
CA GLU A 26 -0.07 10.76 6.75
C GLU A 26 0.86 11.67 5.91
N GLU A 27 2.15 11.35 5.81
CA GLU A 27 3.12 12.10 4.99
C GLU A 27 2.85 11.98 3.48
N LEU A 28 2.28 10.85 3.02
CA LEU A 28 1.79 10.69 1.65
C LEU A 28 0.56 11.58 1.36
N GLY A 29 -0.06 12.16 2.39
CA GLY A 29 -1.20 13.06 2.28
C GLY A 29 -2.56 12.37 2.43
N ILE A 30 -2.59 11.11 2.90
CA ILE A 30 -3.84 10.42 3.23
C ILE A 30 -4.43 11.10 4.47
N LYS A 31 -5.71 11.47 4.40
CA LYS A 31 -6.42 12.20 5.46
C LYS A 31 -7.41 11.30 6.19
N ASN A 32 -7.93 11.79 7.30
CA ASN A 32 -8.83 11.06 8.19
C ASN A 32 -10.09 10.47 7.53
N GLU A 33 -10.53 11.01 6.40
CA GLU A 33 -11.67 10.49 5.63
C GLU A 33 -11.39 9.11 4.99
N GLY A 34 -10.13 8.68 4.89
CA GLY A 34 -9.71 7.38 4.36
C GLY A 34 -9.32 6.37 5.45
N ILE A 35 -9.69 6.62 6.71
CA ILE A 35 -9.27 5.79 7.85
C ILE A 35 -10.22 4.61 8.08
N ASP A 36 -11.51 4.80 7.85
CA ASP A 36 -12.53 3.82 8.21
C ASP A 36 -12.81 2.84 7.06
N VAL A 37 -12.57 1.56 7.31
CA VAL A 37 -12.82 0.43 6.40
C VAL A 37 -14.15 -0.22 6.79
N GLU A 38 -15.27 0.46 6.53
CA GLU A 38 -16.60 0.03 7.01
C GLU A 38 -17.08 -1.30 6.40
N GLY A 39 -16.70 -1.59 5.16
CA GLY A 39 -17.11 -2.80 4.44
C GLY A 39 -16.17 -4.00 4.58
N GLY A 40 -15.14 -3.89 5.43
CA GLY A 40 -14.07 -4.88 5.53
C GLY A 40 -13.15 -4.95 4.31
N LEU A 41 -13.42 -4.20 3.23
CA LEU A 41 -12.59 -4.19 2.01
C LEU A 41 -11.81 -2.89 1.91
N LEU A 42 -10.50 -3.02 1.75
CA LEU A 42 -9.58 -1.91 1.51
C LEU A 42 -8.86 -2.12 0.18
N ARG A 43 -8.78 -1.05 -0.61
CA ARG A 43 -7.96 -0.98 -1.82
C ARG A 43 -7.04 0.23 -1.74
N LEU A 44 -5.74 -0.01 -1.59
CA LEU A 44 -4.71 1.02 -1.68
C LEU A 44 -4.11 0.98 -3.09
N VAL A 45 -4.07 2.12 -3.77
CA VAL A 45 -3.50 2.25 -5.12
C VAL A 45 -2.35 3.23 -5.07
N PHE A 46 -1.14 2.77 -5.32
CA PHE A 46 0.04 3.60 -5.49
C PHE A 46 0.34 3.73 -6.99
N ASP A 47 0.02 4.90 -7.54
CA ASP A 47 0.33 5.28 -8.91
C ASP A 47 1.76 5.83 -8.94
N LEU A 48 2.65 5.04 -9.56
CA LEU A 48 4.09 5.28 -9.72
C LEU A 48 4.41 5.73 -11.16
N GLU A 49 3.41 6.11 -11.95
CA GLU A 49 3.64 6.65 -13.29
C GLU A 49 4.38 7.98 -13.22
N GLY A 50 5.41 8.11 -14.07
CA GLY A 50 6.07 9.40 -14.30
C GLY A 50 7.04 9.83 -13.21
N ILE A 51 7.37 8.96 -12.25
CA ILE A 51 8.34 9.27 -11.19
C ILE A 51 9.80 9.02 -11.60
N GLY A 52 10.06 8.60 -12.84
CA GLY A 52 11.41 8.36 -13.36
C GLY A 52 11.88 6.92 -13.11
N GLU A 53 13.18 6.74 -12.86
CA GLU A 53 13.75 5.42 -12.60
C GLU A 53 13.40 4.94 -11.17
N HIS A 54 12.87 3.72 -11.06
CA HIS A 54 12.57 3.11 -9.78
C HIS A 54 13.79 2.37 -9.21
N ASP A 55 14.58 3.03 -8.36
CA ASP A 55 15.60 2.32 -7.55
C ASP A 55 14.95 1.76 -6.28
N TYR A 56 14.47 0.51 -6.34
CA TYR A 56 13.85 -0.15 -5.20
C TYR A 56 14.83 -0.53 -4.08
N TYR A 57 14.37 -0.49 -2.83
CA TYR A 57 15.09 -1.12 -1.71
C TYR A 57 15.30 -2.62 -1.93
N GLN A 58 16.18 -3.23 -1.14
CA GLN A 58 16.41 -4.67 -1.21
C GLN A 58 15.11 -5.47 -0.94
N VAL A 59 14.30 -4.98 -0.01
CA VAL A 59 12.97 -5.51 0.33
C VAL A 59 12.00 -4.33 0.43
N PRO A 60 11.38 -3.93 -0.68
CA PRO A 60 10.34 -2.90 -0.65
C PRO A 60 9.22 -3.36 0.26
N THR A 61 8.77 -2.49 1.17
CA THR A 61 7.88 -2.88 2.26
C THR A 61 6.69 -1.94 2.33
N ILE A 62 5.52 -2.51 2.61
CA ILE A 62 4.32 -1.76 2.99
C ILE A 62 3.90 -2.26 4.37
N GLU A 63 3.71 -1.34 5.29
CA GLU A 63 3.24 -1.64 6.63
C GLU A 63 1.88 -0.99 6.81
N VAL A 64 0.88 -1.79 7.17
CA VAL A 64 -0.47 -1.29 7.45
C VAL A 64 -0.81 -1.63 8.89
N PHE A 65 -1.11 -0.60 9.67
CA PHE A 65 -1.51 -0.69 11.07
C PHE A 65 -2.98 -0.29 11.19
N TYR A 66 -3.70 -0.97 12.06
CA TYR A 66 -5.12 -0.75 12.30
C TYR A 66 -5.44 -0.92 13.80
N GLU A 67 -6.46 -0.20 14.29
CA GLU A 67 -6.73 -0.09 15.74
C GLU A 67 -7.28 -1.40 16.32
N GLU A 68 -8.05 -2.16 15.55
CA GLU A 68 -8.75 -3.36 15.98
C GLU A 68 -7.84 -4.59 15.99
N ASN A 69 -8.08 -5.50 16.93
CA ASN A 69 -7.37 -6.78 16.95
C ASN A 69 -8.08 -7.74 16.01
N MET A 70 -7.59 -7.84 14.78
CA MET A 70 -8.23 -8.66 13.76
C MET A 70 -7.95 -10.13 14.01
N SER A 71 -8.95 -10.97 13.70
CA SER A 71 -8.78 -12.41 13.61
C SER A 71 -7.97 -12.74 12.37
N GLU A 72 -8.58 -12.84 11.20
CA GLU A 72 -7.87 -13.17 9.97
C GLU A 72 -8.01 -12.06 8.93
N THR A 73 -6.90 -11.54 8.44
CA THR A 73 -6.88 -10.57 7.32
C THR A 73 -6.20 -11.19 6.10
N HIS A 74 -6.81 -11.01 4.93
CA HIS A 74 -6.25 -11.47 3.66
C HIS A 74 -5.75 -10.30 2.83
N TRP A 75 -4.54 -10.43 2.30
CA TRP A 75 -3.84 -9.37 1.59
C TRP A 75 -3.34 -9.86 0.25
N ILE A 76 -3.64 -9.10 -0.79
CA ILE A 76 -3.13 -9.34 -2.15
C ILE A 76 -2.42 -8.08 -2.61
N CYS A 77 -1.18 -8.21 -3.06
CA CYS A 77 -0.50 -7.14 -3.78
C CYS A 77 -0.42 -7.47 -5.26
N GLU A 78 -0.82 -6.52 -6.09
CA GLU A 78 -0.68 -6.59 -7.53
C GLU A 78 0.23 -5.46 -8.03
N PHE A 79 1.10 -5.78 -8.98
CA PHE A 79 1.88 -4.77 -9.68
C PHE A 79 1.69 -4.95 -11.19
N ASN A 80 1.26 -3.88 -11.86
CA ASN A 80 0.98 -3.87 -13.30
C ASN A 80 0.08 -5.04 -13.75
N GLY A 81 -0.97 -5.32 -12.95
CA GLY A 81 -1.98 -6.35 -13.24
C GLY A 81 -1.54 -7.79 -12.96
N LYS A 82 -0.41 -8.00 -12.27
CA LYS A 82 0.00 -9.32 -11.80
C LYS A 82 0.07 -9.37 -10.28
N THR A 83 -0.49 -10.42 -9.69
CA THR A 83 -0.30 -10.72 -8.27
C THR A 83 1.16 -11.02 -7.98
N ILE A 84 1.76 -10.24 -7.06
CA ILE A 84 3.15 -10.38 -6.62
C ILE A 84 3.27 -10.86 -5.18
N LEU A 85 2.19 -10.75 -4.39
CA LEU A 85 2.10 -11.24 -3.03
C LEU A 85 0.64 -11.65 -2.74
N ASP A 86 0.48 -12.78 -2.06
CA ASP A 86 -0.78 -13.26 -1.50
C ASP A 86 -0.47 -13.74 -0.07
N LYS A 87 -1.08 -13.11 0.93
CA LYS A 87 -0.74 -13.28 2.34
C LYS A 87 -1.98 -13.30 3.22
N LEU A 88 -2.06 -14.32 4.06
CA LEU A 88 -3.04 -14.45 5.13
C LEU A 88 -2.36 -14.16 6.47
N ASP A 89 -2.89 -13.25 7.27
CA ASP A 89 -2.44 -12.98 8.63
C ASP A 89 -3.52 -13.37 9.62
N HIS A 90 -3.17 -14.27 10.55
CA HIS A 90 -4.16 -14.97 11.38
C HIS A 90 -4.48 -14.32 12.72
N HIS A 91 -3.78 -13.24 13.13
CA HIS A 91 -4.15 -12.39 14.27
C HIS A 91 -3.22 -11.18 14.38
N GLY A 92 -3.77 -9.99 14.67
CA GLY A 92 -2.96 -8.83 15.05
C GLY A 92 -3.61 -7.49 14.73
N HIS A 93 -2.84 -6.42 14.96
CA HIS A 93 -3.20 -5.01 14.71
C HIS A 93 -2.41 -4.42 13.52
N SER A 94 -1.65 -5.26 12.82
CA SER A 94 -0.86 -4.82 11.69
C SER A 94 -0.50 -5.96 10.77
N THR A 95 -0.24 -5.60 9.53
CA THR A 95 0.31 -6.48 8.50
C THR A 95 1.51 -5.81 7.85
N ILE A 96 2.58 -6.58 7.69
CA ILE A 96 3.80 -6.19 6.98
C ILE A 96 3.87 -6.99 5.68
N LEU A 97 3.86 -6.27 4.57
CA LEU A 97 3.91 -6.80 3.20
C LEU A 97 5.33 -6.62 2.66
N LEU A 98 6.09 -7.70 2.63
CA LEU A 98 7.45 -7.73 2.09
C LEU A 98 7.40 -8.07 0.60
N LEU A 99 7.77 -7.12 -0.24
CA LEU A 99 7.74 -7.29 -1.70
C LEU A 99 9.11 -7.74 -2.22
N ASN A 100 9.09 -8.38 -3.39
CA ASN A 100 10.32 -8.80 -4.07
C ASN A 100 10.73 -7.76 -5.12
N ARG A 101 11.84 -7.05 -4.86
CA ARG A 101 12.37 -6.03 -5.78
C ARG A 101 12.60 -6.54 -7.20
N ASN A 102 13.03 -7.80 -7.35
CA ASN A 102 13.36 -8.35 -8.66
C ASN A 102 12.07 -8.52 -9.49
N ILE A 103 10.99 -8.96 -8.84
CA ILE A 103 9.67 -9.07 -9.49
C ILE A 103 9.16 -7.69 -9.89
N LEU A 104 9.30 -6.68 -9.02
CA LEU A 104 8.91 -5.30 -9.35
C LEU A 104 9.69 -4.79 -10.57
N SER A 105 11.02 -4.90 -10.57
CA SER A 105 11.85 -4.48 -11.69
C SER A 105 11.58 -5.25 -12.99
N GLU A 106 11.22 -6.53 -12.92
CA GLU A 106 10.86 -7.33 -14.10
C GLU A 106 9.50 -6.93 -14.71
N LEU A 107 8.58 -6.44 -13.88
CA LEU A 107 7.22 -6.07 -14.28
C LEU A 107 7.06 -4.58 -14.57
N GLU A 108 8.07 -3.78 -14.25
CA GLU A 108 8.11 -2.35 -14.48
C GLU A 108 7.98 -2.03 -15.97
N GLN A 109 7.18 -1.02 -16.30
CA GLN A 109 6.96 -0.58 -17.67
C GLN A 109 7.40 0.88 -17.82
N HIS A 110 7.71 1.29 -19.04
CA HIS A 110 8.16 2.67 -19.31
C HIS A 110 7.11 3.75 -19.06
N HIS A 111 5.82 3.40 -19.10
CA HIS A 111 4.73 4.39 -19.13
C HIS A 111 3.67 4.21 -18.05
N GLU A 112 3.51 3.00 -17.49
CA GLU A 112 2.47 2.77 -16.48
C GLU A 112 3.04 1.84 -15.41
N ASN A 113 3.08 2.32 -14.17
CA ASN A 113 3.49 1.53 -13.01
C ASN A 113 2.49 1.75 -11.89
N VAL A 114 1.70 0.73 -11.59
CA VAL A 114 0.65 0.81 -10.58
C VAL A 114 0.78 -0.39 -9.64
N LEU A 115 0.99 -0.08 -8.36
CA LEU A 115 0.99 -1.04 -7.27
C LEU A 115 -0.34 -0.95 -6.54
N ILE A 116 -1.07 -2.05 -6.47
CA ILE A 116 -2.37 -2.12 -5.82
C ILE A 116 -2.25 -3.10 -4.65
N VAL A 117 -2.74 -2.70 -3.48
CA VAL A 117 -2.89 -3.56 -2.32
C VAL A 117 -4.37 -3.71 -2.03
N HIS A 118 -4.84 -4.95 -2.06
CA HIS A 118 -6.16 -5.33 -1.62
C HIS A 118 -6.05 -5.93 -0.22
N ALA A 119 -6.97 -5.57 0.66
CA ALA A 119 -7.14 -6.21 1.94
C ALA A 119 -8.61 -6.57 2.17
N GLU A 120 -8.82 -7.75 2.74
CA GLU A 120 -10.09 -8.21 3.26
C GLU A 120 -9.95 -8.41 4.77
N PHE A 121 -10.72 -7.63 5.51
CA PHE A 121 -10.85 -7.66 6.95
C PHE A 121 -12.13 -8.41 7.33
N PRO A 122 -12.12 -9.17 8.44
CA PRO A 122 -13.27 -9.94 8.89
C PRO A 122 -14.37 -9.07 9.50
N GLU A 123 -14.02 -7.84 9.88
CA GLU A 123 -14.88 -6.83 10.49
C GLU A 123 -14.36 -5.42 10.13
N PRO A 124 -15.13 -4.35 10.37
CA PRO A 124 -14.66 -3.00 10.10
C PRO A 124 -13.33 -2.68 10.77
N ALA A 125 -12.43 -2.02 10.05
CA ALA A 125 -11.09 -1.67 10.53
C ALA A 125 -10.86 -0.17 10.47
N LYS A 126 -10.05 0.35 11.39
CA LYS A 126 -9.64 1.74 11.45
C LYS A 126 -8.14 1.87 11.28
N LEU A 127 -7.69 2.43 10.16
CA LEU A 127 -6.26 2.52 9.83
C LEU A 127 -5.53 3.58 10.67
N ASN A 128 -4.35 3.22 11.19
CA ASN A 128 -3.43 4.16 11.80
C ASN A 128 -2.50 4.75 10.74
N LEU A 129 -2.84 5.93 10.20
CA LEU A 129 -2.10 6.58 9.11
C LEU A 129 -0.68 7.03 9.48
N LYS A 130 -0.38 7.19 10.77
CA LYS A 130 0.95 7.62 11.24
C LYS A 130 1.93 6.47 11.31
N GLU A 131 1.45 5.30 11.74
CA GLU A 131 2.27 4.08 11.83
C GLU A 131 2.31 3.34 10.49
N SER A 132 1.20 3.38 9.73
CA SER A 132 1.14 2.82 8.38
C SER A 132 2.05 3.60 7.44
N SER A 133 2.76 2.88 6.58
CA SER A 133 3.84 3.45 5.80
C SER A 133 4.24 2.60 4.59
N VAL A 134 4.97 3.24 3.69
CA VAL A 134 5.63 2.59 2.56
C VAL A 134 7.14 2.84 2.63
N HIS A 135 7.92 1.86 2.21
CA HIS A 135 9.38 1.93 2.12
C HIS A 135 9.82 1.28 0.81
N LEU A 136 9.67 2.02 -0.29
CA LEU A 136 9.77 1.46 -1.65
C LEU A 136 11.08 1.79 -2.35
N PHE A 137 11.53 3.06 -2.32
CA PHE A 137 12.61 3.58 -3.16
C PHE A 137 13.81 4.06 -2.34
N LYS A 138 15.02 3.85 -2.85
CA LYS A 138 16.27 4.33 -2.23
C LYS A 138 16.52 5.81 -2.43
#